data_AF-A0A1H5FBB8-F1
#
_entry.id   AF-A0A1H5FBB8-F1
#
_cell.length_a   1.000
_cell.length_b   1.000
_cell.length_c   1.000
_cell.angle_alpha   90.00
_cell.angle_beta   90.00
_cell.angle_gamma   90.00
#
_symmetry.space_group_name_H-M   'P 1'
#
loop_
_entity.id
_entity.type
_entity.pdbx_description
1 polymer ?
#
loop_
_entity_poly.entity_id
_entity_poly.type
_entity_poly.pdbx_seq_one_letter_code
_entity_poly.pdbx_strand_id
1 'polypeptide(L)' 'MSDAVAPDLLKSFVERIERLEEEKASIAGDVKEVYAEAKSQGFDTKILRKVVAIRKRDAAERREEEEILDLYLQALGMNA' A
#
# COMPACT_ATOMS: atom_id res chain seq x y z
N MET A 1 17.40 33.97 -20.51
CA MET A 1 18.39 33.04 -21.07
C MET A 1 17.67 31.72 -21.24
N SER A 2 17.66 31.17 -22.45
CA SER A 2 17.01 29.88 -22.71
C SER A 2 17.75 28.80 -21.94
N ASP A 3 17.12 28.26 -20.88
CA ASP A 3 17.60 27.10 -20.14
C ASP A 3 17.60 25.90 -21.08
N ALA A 4 18.69 25.72 -21.82
CA ALA A 4 18.92 24.53 -22.61
C ALA A 4 19.01 23.35 -21.63
N VAL A 5 18.00 22.48 -21.63
CA VAL A 5 17.99 21.24 -20.86
C VAL A 5 19.22 20.44 -21.26
N ALA A 6 20.11 20.15 -20.30
CA ALA A 6 21.29 19.32 -20.53
C ALA A 6 20.85 17.90 -20.93
N PRO A 7 21.04 17.47 -22.20
CA PRO A 7 20.46 16.22 -22.71
C PRO A 7 20.95 14.98 -21.93
N ASP A 8 22.21 14.98 -21.50
CA ASP A 8 22.81 13.89 -20.75
C ASP A 8 22.21 13.74 -19.34
N LEU A 9 21.87 14.87 -18.70
CA LEU A 9 21.23 14.86 -17.39
C LEU A 9 19.79 14.32 -17.49
N LEU A 10 19.04 14.74 -18.51
CA LEU A 10 17.71 14.21 -18.78
C LEU A 10 17.76 12.70 -19.04
N LYS A 11 18.70 12.24 -19.89
CA LYS A 11 18.91 10.82 -20.17
C LYS A 11 19.20 10.03 -18.90
N SER A 12 20.09 10.53 -18.03
CA SER A 12 20.41 9.89 -16.75
C SER A 12 19.19 9.76 -15.83
N PHE A 13 18.33 10.78 -15.76
CA PHE A 13 17.09 10.69 -14.97
C PHE A 13 16.12 9.65 -15.54
N VAL A 14 15.92 9.63 -16.86
CA VAL A 14 15.02 8.68 -17.53
C VAL A 14 15.48 7.24 -17.29
N GLU A 15 16.75 6.92 -17.54
CA GLU A 15 17.28 5.56 -17.36
C GLU A 15 17.13 5.08 -15.91
N ARG A 16 17.33 5.98 -14.93
CA ARG A 16 17.14 5.65 -13.51
C ARG A 16 15.68 5.39 -13.17
N ILE A 17 14.76 6.17 -13.73
CA ILE A 17 13.31 6.00 -13.53
C ILE A 17 12.84 4.69 -14.15
N GLU A 18 13.25 4.39 -15.38
CA GLU A 18 12.87 3.15 -16.08
C GLU A 18 13.31 1.91 -15.30
N ARG A 19 14.54 1.90 -14.78
CA ARG A 19 15.01 0.82 -13.90
C ARG A 19 14.16 0.70 -12.63
N LEU A 20 13.82 1.82 -11.98
CA LEU A 20 12.99 1.80 -10.77
C LEU A 20 11.55 1.32 -11.06
N GLU A 21 11.00 1.65 -12.22
CA GLU A 21 9.68 1.15 -12.64
C GLU A 21 9.72 -0.34 -12.96
N GLU A 22 10.81 -0.87 -13.53
CA GLU A 22 11.02 -2.30 -13.70
C GLU A 22 11.11 -3.04 -12.35
N GLU A 23 11.92 -2.54 -11.42
CA GLU A 23 12.03 -3.09 -10.05
C GLU A 23 10.66 -3.08 -9.34
N LYS A 24 9.92 -1.98 -9.44
CA LYS A 24 8.56 -1.84 -8.90
C LYS A 24 7.58 -2.83 -9.54
N ALA A 25 7.68 -3.07 -10.85
CA ALA A 25 6.85 -4.05 -11.54
C ALA A 25 7.15 -5.48 -11.07
N SER A 26 8.44 -5.82 -10.88
CA SER A 26 8.88 -7.10 -10.34
C SER A 26 8.30 -7.34 -8.93
N ILE A 27 8.51 -6.38 -8.02
CA ILE A 27 7.96 -6.43 -6.65
C ILE A 27 6.43 -6.54 -6.66
N ALA A 28 5.75 -5.83 -7.56
CA ALA A 28 4.31 -5.94 -7.70
C ALA A 28 3.87 -7.32 -8.21
N GLY A 29 4.69 -7.99 -9.01
CA GLY A 29 4.54 -9.40 -9.41
C GLY A 29 4.60 -10.32 -8.19
N ASP A 30 5.69 -10.26 -7.43
CA ASP A 30 5.90 -11.07 -6.22
C ASP A 30 4.74 -10.92 -5.22
N VAL A 31 4.29 -9.68 -4.98
CA VAL A 31 3.14 -9.42 -4.10
C VAL A 31 1.86 -10.09 -4.62
N LYS A 32 1.63 -10.12 -5.94
CA LYS A 32 0.46 -10.80 -6.52
C LYS A 32 0.55 -12.31 -6.33
N GLU A 33 1.74 -12.90 -6.48
CA GLU A 33 1.97 -14.32 -6.26
C GLU A 33 1.65 -14.71 -4.81
N VAL A 34 2.13 -13.94 -3.84
CA VAL A 34 1.80 -14.17 -2.41
C VAL A 34 0.29 -14.11 -2.16
N TYR A 35 -0.43 -13.16 -2.76
CA TYR A 35 -1.90 -13.15 -2.65
C TYR A 35 -2.56 -14.34 -3.34
N ALA A 36 -2.01 -14.83 -4.46
CA ALA A 36 -2.52 -16.00 -5.16
C ALA A 36 -2.31 -17.28 -4.33
N GLU A 37 -1.14 -17.43 -3.70
CA GLU A 37 -0.86 -18.51 -2.75
C GLU A 37 -1.79 -18.46 -1.54
N ALA A 38 -1.99 -17.29 -0.95
CA ALA A 38 -2.95 -17.14 0.16
C ALA A 38 -4.37 -17.56 -0.28
N LYS A 39 -4.77 -17.21 -1.51
CA LYS A 39 -6.06 -17.63 -2.07
C LYS A 39 -6.15 -19.14 -2.23
N SER A 40 -5.10 -19.80 -2.72
CA SER A 40 -5.10 -21.27 -2.89
C SER A 40 -5.14 -22.02 -1.56
N GLN A 41 -4.63 -21.39 -0.49
CA GLN A 41 -4.73 -21.88 0.89
C GLN A 41 -6.08 -21.57 1.56
N GLY A 42 -7.01 -20.90 0.86
CA GLY A 42 -8.35 -20.63 1.35
C GLY A 42 -8.53 -19.28 2.07
N PHE A 43 -7.53 -18.40 2.07
CA PHE A 43 -7.67 -17.07 2.65
C PHE A 43 -8.43 -16.10 1.74
N ASP A 44 -9.25 -15.22 2.33
CA ASP A 44 -9.86 -14.10 1.63
C ASP A 44 -8.83 -12.98 1.38
N THR A 45 -8.39 -12.88 0.12
CA THR A 45 -7.41 -11.87 -0.29
C THR A 45 -7.91 -10.43 -0.20
N LYS A 46 -9.22 -10.18 -0.28
CA LYS A 46 -9.80 -8.85 -0.08
C LYS A 46 -9.65 -8.43 1.38
N ILE A 47 -9.85 -9.35 2.33
CA ILE A 47 -9.63 -9.09 3.75
C ILE A 47 -8.14 -8.93 4.05
N LEU A 48 -7.26 -9.78 3.50
CA LEU A 48 -5.81 -9.62 3.67
C LEU A 48 -5.30 -8.25 3.19
N ARG A 49 -5.79 -7.75 2.05
CA ARG A 49 -5.46 -6.39 1.57
C ARG A 49 -5.88 -5.31 2.56
N LYS A 50 -7.06 -5.44 3.19
CA LYS A 50 -7.50 -4.54 4.25
C LYS A 50 -6.57 -4.63 5.46
N VAL A 51 -6.19 -5.83 5.90
CA VAL A 51 -5.25 -6.02 7.02
C VAL A 51 -3.91 -5.35 6.73
N VAL A 52 -3.35 -5.53 5.53
CA VAL A 52 -2.09 -4.87 5.12
C VAL A 52 -2.25 -3.35 5.12
N ALA A 53 -3.37 -2.81 4.60
CA ALA A 53 -3.62 -1.37 4.61
C ALA A 53 -3.73 -0.81 6.04
N ILE A 54 -4.46 -1.50 6.93
CA ILE A 54 -4.57 -1.16 8.35
C ILE A 54 -3.18 -1.14 9.01
N ARG A 55 -2.36 -2.17 8.75
CA ARG A 55 -1.02 -2.31 9.34
C ARG A 55 0.00 -1.26 8.87
N LYS A 56 -0.27 -0.57 7.75
CA LYS A 56 0.58 0.53 7.27
C LYS A 56 0.33 1.86 7.99
N ARG A 57 -0.79 1.97 8.68
CA ARG A 57 -1.18 3.18 9.42
C ARG A 57 -0.42 3.25 10.75
N ASP A 58 -0.25 4.45 11.28
CA ASP A 58 0.33 4.63 12.60
C ASP A 58 -0.50 3.87 13.67
N ALA A 59 0.21 3.28 14.64
CA ALA A 59 -0.41 2.44 15.63
C ALA A 59 -1.19 3.24 16.69
N ALA A 60 -0.77 4.47 16.99
CA ALA A 60 -1.50 5.34 17.91
C ALA A 60 -2.76 5.89 17.24
N GLU A 61 -2.66 6.38 16.00
CA GLU A 61 -3.81 6.85 15.22
C GLU A 61 -4.88 5.74 15.08
N ARG A 62 -4.47 4.50 14.80
CA ARG A 62 -5.43 3.38 14.74
C ARG A 62 -6.13 3.12 16.07
N ARG A 63 -5.42 3.17 17.19
CA ARG A 63 -6.03 2.91 18.51
C ARG A 63 -7.04 3.99 18.85
N GLU A 64 -6.69 5.26 18.62
CA GLU A 64 -7.60 6.38 18.85
C GLU A 64 -8.87 6.26 18.00
N GLU A 65 -8.74 5.92 16.71
CA GLU A 65 -9.91 5.68 15.86
C GLU A 65 -10.73 4.46 16.28
N GLU A 66 -10.10 3.37 16.70
CA GLU A 66 -10.77 2.16 17.19
C GLU A 66 -11.56 2.46 18.47
N GLU A 67 -11.01 3.26 19.39
CA GLU A 67 -11.69 3.71 20.62
C GLU A 67 -12.93 4.57 20.31
N ILE A 68 -12.82 5.52 19.38
CA ILE A 68 -13.94 6.36 18.96
C ILE A 68 -15.01 5.54 18.24
N LEU A 69 -14.59 4.63 17.35
CA LEU A 69 -15.50 3.73 16.64
C LEU A 69 -16.28 2.86 17.63
N ASP A 70 -15.61 2.26 18.60
CA ASP A 70 -16.25 1.43 19.60
C ASP A 70 -17.27 2.23 20.43
N LEU A 71 -16.91 3.44 20.88
CA LEU A 71 -17.84 4.36 21.56
C LEU A 71 -19.10 4.61 20.72
N TYR A 72 -18.96 4.85 19.42
CA TYR A 72 -20.10 5.09 18.54
C TYR A 72 -20.95 3.83 18.31
N LEU A 73 -20.33 2.67 18.15
CA LEU A 73 -21.04 1.40 17.98
C LEU A 73 -21.79 1.01 19.25
N GLN A 74 -21.21 1.23 20.43
CA GLN A 74 -21.88 1.05 21.72
C GLN A 74 -23.08 1.98 21.85
N ALA A 75 -22.93 3.28 21.52
CA ALA A 75 -24.03 4.24 21.55
C ALA A 75 -25.19 3.88 20.60
N LEU A 76 -24.90 3.18 19.51
CA LEU A 76 -25.88 2.67 18.55
C LEU A 76 -26.40 1.25 18.89
N GLY A 77 -25.93 0.62 19.96
CA GLY A 77 -26.30 -0.74 20.34
C GLY A 77 -25.82 -1.83 19.36
N MET A 78 -24.77 -1.53 18.59
CA MET A 78 -24.20 -2.41 17.57
C MET A 78 -23.03 -3.27 18.09
N ASN A 79 -22.49 -2.94 19.26
CA ASN A 79 -21.54 -3.73 20.03
C ASN A 79 -22.14 -4.03 21.42
N ALA A 80 -21.94 -5.25 21.92
CA ALA A 80 -22.44 -5.71 23.22
C ALA A 80 -21.41 -5.50 24.34
#